data_AF-A0A1A2PHA3-F1
#
_entry.id   AF-A0A1A2PHA3-F1
#
_cell.length_a   1.000
_cell.length_b   1.000
_cell.length_c   1.000
_cell.angle_alpha   90.00
_cell.angle_beta   90.00
_cell.angle_gamma   90.00
#
_symmetry.space_group_name_H-M   'P 1'
#
loop_
_entity.id
_entity.type
_entity.pdbx_description
1 polymer ?
#
loop_
_entity_poly.entity_id
_entity_poly.type
_entity_poly.pdbx_seq_one_letter_code
_entity_poly.pdbx_strand_id
1 'polypeptide(L)'
;MSAAAFVFTPVAAADPDSPSYGQGKQAIDEQVQQYHVQLSPTTDWAQYCQRVLNSDLKSGKINRVDSPADFVAGCQDEGRTLIAPR
;
A
#
# COMPACT_ATOMS: atom_id res chain seq x y z
N MET A 1 28.83 19.15 -19.17
CA MET A 1 28.04 17.90 -19.11
C MET A 1 27.54 17.74 -17.68
N SER A 2 26.22 17.83 -17.44
CA SER A 2 25.66 17.67 -16.09
C SER A 2 25.44 16.18 -15.81
N ALA A 3 26.23 15.63 -14.88
CA ALA A 3 26.00 14.29 -14.35
C ALA A 3 24.81 14.37 -13.39
N ALA A 4 23.63 13.96 -13.83
CA ALA A 4 22.52 13.68 -12.94
C ALA A 4 22.89 12.43 -12.14
N ALA A 5 23.31 12.62 -10.90
CA ALA A 5 23.47 11.53 -9.95
C ALA A 5 22.09 10.92 -9.71
N PHE A 6 21.86 9.72 -10.25
CA PHE A 6 20.71 8.90 -9.88
C PHE A 6 20.93 8.48 -8.43
N VAL A 7 20.34 9.24 -7.51
CA VAL A 7 20.27 8.87 -6.11
C VAL A 7 19.34 7.66 -6.06
N PHE A 8 19.90 6.46 -6.09
CA PHE A 8 19.20 5.27 -5.65
C PHE A 8 19.04 5.41 -4.14
N THR A 9 18.01 6.17 -3.72
CA THR A 9 17.54 6.06 -2.34
C THR A 9 17.20 4.59 -2.15
N PRO A 10 17.75 3.91 -1.13
CA PRO A 10 17.29 2.57 -0.81
C PRO A 10 15.77 2.70 -0.68
N VAL A 11 15.01 1.97 -1.51
CA VAL A 11 13.67 1.59 -1.11
C VAL A 11 13.91 0.90 0.21
N ALA A 12 13.65 1.61 1.32
CA ALA A 12 13.67 1.00 2.63
C ALA A 12 12.80 -0.24 2.46
N ALA A 13 13.42 -1.41 2.54
CA ALA A 13 12.70 -2.66 2.43
C ALA A 13 11.62 -2.55 3.50
N ALA A 14 10.36 -2.54 3.05
CA ALA A 14 9.27 -2.32 3.97
C ALA A 14 9.36 -3.38 5.06
N ASP A 15 9.21 -2.96 6.31
CA ASP A 15 9.29 -3.86 7.45
C ASP A 15 7.98 -4.65 7.54
N PRO A 16 7.97 -5.96 7.21
CA PRO A 16 6.76 -6.76 7.19
C PRO A 16 6.20 -7.02 8.60
N ASP A 17 7.02 -6.84 9.64
CA ASP A 17 6.64 -6.98 11.04
C ASP A 17 6.11 -5.66 11.62
N SER A 18 6.18 -4.57 10.86
CA SER A 18 5.65 -3.28 11.31
C SER A 18 4.11 -3.29 11.40
N PRO A 19 3.53 -2.60 12.40
CA PRO A 19 2.09 -2.43 12.49
C PRO A 19 1.50 -1.75 11.25
N SER A 20 2.25 -0.83 10.64
CA SER A 20 1.82 -0.10 9.43
C SER A 20 1.67 -1.05 8.24
N TYR A 21 2.57 -2.02 8.06
CA TYR A 21 2.46 -3.05 7.02
C TYR A 21 1.18 -3.87 7.17
N GLY A 22 0.91 -4.36 8.39
CA GLY A 22 -0.32 -5.08 8.71
C GLY A 22 -1.59 -4.25 8.45
N GLN A 23 -1.60 -2.97 8.84
CA GLN A 23 -2.69 -2.05 8.54
C GLN A 23 -2.91 -1.90 7.03
N GLY A 24 -1.84 -1.85 6.24
CA GLY A 24 -1.90 -1.80 4.79
C GLY A 24 -2.60 -3.01 4.18
N LYS A 25 -2.22 -4.21 4.63
CA LYS A 25 -2.86 -5.47 4.22
C LYS A 25 -4.36 -5.48 4.54
N GLN A 26 -4.72 -5.10 5.76
CA GLN A 26 -6.12 -5.08 6.18
C GLN A 26 -6.92 -4.05 5.38
N ALA A 27 -6.35 -2.88 5.09
CA ALA A 27 -7.04 -1.83 4.38
C ALA A 27 -7.46 -2.27 2.96
N ILE A 28 -6.57 -2.95 2.21
CA ILE A 28 -6.92 -3.46 0.88
C ILE A 28 -7.93 -4.62 0.94
N ASP A 29 -7.79 -5.52 1.91
CA ASP A 29 -8.75 -6.61 2.10
C ASP A 29 -10.16 -6.07 2.32
N GLU A 30 -10.30 -5.03 3.14
CA GLU A 30 -11.58 -4.35 3.34
C GLU A 30 -12.11 -3.65 2.07
N GLN A 31 -11.23 -3.07 1.24
CA GLN A 31 -11.65 -2.52 -0.07
C GLN A 31 -12.27 -3.59 -0.98
N VAL A 32 -11.71 -4.81 -0.99
CA VAL A 32 -12.25 -5.91 -1.79
C VAL A 32 -13.49 -6.52 -1.15
N GLN A 33 -13.45 -6.79 0.15
CA GLN A 33 -14.51 -7.52 0.83
C GLN A 33 -15.72 -6.64 1.16
N GLN A 34 -15.51 -5.43 1.66
CA GLN A 34 -16.60 -4.54 2.09
C GLN A 34 -17.08 -3.63 0.96
N TYR A 35 -16.17 -3.07 0.19
CA TYR A 35 -16.51 -2.12 -0.87
C TYR A 35 -16.62 -2.77 -2.26
N HIS A 36 -16.41 -4.10 -2.35
CA HIS A 36 -16.47 -4.87 -3.59
C HIS A 36 -15.66 -4.25 -4.72
N VAL A 37 -14.52 -3.64 -4.38
CA VAL A 37 -13.63 -3.03 -5.37
C VAL A 37 -13.04 -4.13 -6.24
N GLN A 38 -13.25 -4.01 -7.55
CA GLN A 38 -12.61 -4.88 -8.52
C GLN A 38 -11.18 -4.41 -8.75
N LEU A 39 -10.23 -5.16 -8.20
CA LEU A 39 -8.81 -4.95 -8.42
C LEU A 39 -8.37 -5.67 -9.72
N SER A 40 -7.45 -5.05 -10.46
CA SER A 40 -6.94 -5.55 -11.74
C SER A 40 -5.42 -5.79 -11.66
N PRO A 41 -4.87 -6.72 -12.46
CA PRO A 41 -3.42 -6.85 -12.65
C PRO A 41 -2.74 -5.57 -13.14
N THR A 42 -3.49 -4.70 -13.80
CA THR A 42 -3.01 -3.41 -14.30
C THR A 42 -3.20 -2.26 -13.30
N THR A 43 -3.69 -2.53 -12.09
CA THR A 43 -3.84 -1.52 -11.04
C THR A 43 -2.46 -0.93 -10.69
N ASP A 44 -2.36 0.40 -10.70
CA ASP A 44 -1.23 1.11 -10.10
C ASP A 44 -1.34 1.01 -8.58
N TRP A 45 -0.73 -0.05 -8.03
CA TRP A 45 -0.79 -0.37 -6.62
C TRP A 45 -0.20 0.71 -5.73
N ALA A 46 0.83 1.44 -6.19
CA ALA A 46 1.42 2.51 -5.41
C ALA A 46 0.43 3.68 -5.24
N GLN A 47 -0.14 4.15 -6.35
CA GLN A 47 -1.16 5.21 -6.31
C GLN A 47 -2.43 4.78 -5.58
N TYR A 48 -2.88 3.55 -5.83
CA TYR A 48 -4.09 3.01 -5.21
C TYR A 48 -3.94 2.91 -3.68
N CYS A 49 -2.87 2.26 -3.20
CA CYS A 49 -2.64 2.11 -1.77
C CYS A 49 -2.42 3.45 -1.06
N GLN A 50 -1.78 4.42 -1.72
CA GLN A 50 -1.67 5.78 -1.19
C GLN A 50 -3.05 6.45 -1.03
N ARG A 51 -3.98 6.23 -1.97
CA ARG A 51 -5.35 6.75 -1.86
C ARG A 51 -6.13 6.07 -0.74
N VAL A 52 -5.99 4.75 -0.61
CA VAL A 52 -6.61 3.99 0.50
C VAL A 52 -6.10 4.51 1.84
N LEU A 53 -4.79 4.67 2.00
CA LEU A 53 -4.19 5.27 3.20
C LEU A 53 -4.81 6.63 3.52
N ASN A 54 -4.84 7.54 2.55
CA ASN A 54 -5.41 8.86 2.73
C ASN A 54 -6.92 8.83 3.05
N SER A 55 -7.66 7.89 2.45
CA SER A 55 -9.09 7.68 2.71
C SER A 55 -9.33 7.18 4.13
N ASP A 56 -8.54 6.21 4.59
CA ASP A 56 -8.66 5.61 5.91
C ASP A 56 -8.25 6.59 7.02
N LEU A 57 -7.22 7.42 6.78
CA LEU A 57 -6.86 8.53 7.67
C LEU A 57 -7.97 9.60 7.70
N LYS A 58 -8.50 9.98 6.54
CA LYS A 58 -9.53 11.02 6.44
C LYS A 58 -10.87 10.59 7.06
N SER A 59 -11.23 9.32 6.93
CA SER A 59 -12.45 8.76 7.52
C SER A 59 -12.31 8.51 9.03
N GLY A 60 -11.11 8.60 9.59
CA GLY A 60 -10.82 8.28 10.98
C GLY A 60 -10.82 6.78 11.27
N LYS A 61 -10.86 5.95 10.23
CA LYS A 61 -10.77 4.49 10.36
C LYS A 61 -9.39 4.07 10.86
N ILE A 62 -8.35 4.75 10.36
CA ILE A 62 -6.99 4.64 10.89
C ILE A 62 -6.66 5.96 11.56
N ASN A 63 -6.36 5.90 12.86
CA ASN A 63 -6.01 7.11 13.63
C ASN A 63 -4.63 7.64 13.25
N ARG A 64 -3.68 6.75 12.95
CA ARG A 64 -2.32 7.08 12.55
C ARG A 64 -1.66 5.88 11.87
N VAL A 65 -0.82 6.18 10.89
CA VAL A 65 0.15 5.24 10.32
C VAL A 65 1.53 5.77 10.64
N ASP A 66 2.34 4.99 11.34
CA ASP A 66 3.68 5.38 11.76
C ASP A 66 4.67 5.36 10.60
N SER A 67 4.49 4.43 9.66
CA SER A 67 5.27 4.32 8.44
C SER A 67 4.37 4.17 7.21
N PRO A 68 4.08 5.29 6.51
CA PRO A 68 3.30 5.25 5.27
C PRO A 68 3.90 4.34 4.20
N ALA A 69 5.22 4.21 4.16
CA ALA A 69 5.90 3.33 3.20
C ALA A 69 5.59 1.85 3.47
N ASP A 70 5.64 1.43 4.74
CA ASP A 70 5.33 0.06 5.13
C ASP A 70 3.85 -0.26 4.89
N PHE A 71 2.96 0.68 5.19
CA PHE A 71 1.54 0.56 4.87
C PHE A 71 1.31 0.35 3.38
N VAL A 72 1.93 1.17 2.54
CA VAL A 72 1.79 1.04 1.09
C VAL A 72 2.29 -0.34 0.68
N ALA A 73 3.47 -0.78 1.13
CA ALA A 73 4.01 -2.09 0.77
C ALA A 73 3.08 -3.25 1.15
N GLY A 74 2.55 -3.28 2.38
CA GLY A 74 1.62 -4.32 2.82
C GLY A 74 0.34 -4.33 1.99
N CYS A 75 -0.20 -3.16 1.66
CA CYS A 75 -1.34 -3.03 0.77
C CYS A 75 -1.06 -3.55 -0.64
N GLN A 76 0.14 -3.30 -1.20
CA GLN A 76 0.50 -3.81 -2.53
C GLN A 76 0.64 -5.34 -2.53
N ASP A 77 1.28 -5.91 -1.51
CA ASP A 77 1.53 -7.35 -1.43
C ASP A 77 0.23 -8.14 -1.28
N GLU A 78 -0.65 -7.69 -0.38
CA GLU A 78 -1.97 -8.30 -0.22
C GLU A 78 -2.83 -8.08 -1.46
N GLY A 79 -2.85 -6.86 -2.02
CA GLY A 79 -3.60 -6.56 -3.24
C GLY A 79 -3.20 -7.44 -4.43
N ARG A 80 -1.89 -7.66 -4.63
CA ARG A 80 -1.36 -8.58 -5.64
C ARG A 80 -1.73 -10.04 -5.36
N THR A 81 -1.77 -10.44 -4.10
CA THR A 81 -2.19 -11.78 -3.70
C THR A 81 -3.68 -11.99 -3.99
N LEU A 82 -4.52 -10.99 -3.75
CA LEU A 82 -5.97 -11.04 -3.99
C LEU A 82 -6.33 -11.15 -5.48
N ILE A 83 -5.50 -10.60 -6.39
CA ILE A 83 -5.71 -10.68 -7.84
C ILE A 83 -4.93 -11.81 -8.52
N ALA A 84 -4.08 -12.53 -7.79
CA ALA A 84 -3.30 -13.61 -8.36
C ALA A 84 -4.25 -14.75 -8.78
N PRO A 85 -4.08 -15.31 -10.00
CA PRO A 85 -4.85 -16.49 -10.41
C PRO A 85 -4.51 -17.65 -9.46
N ARG A 86 -5.54 -18.25 -8.85
CA ARG A 86 -5.41 -19.44 -7.99
C ARG A 86 -5.31 -20.72 -8.82
#